data_AF-A0A1J6Y699-F1
#
_entry.id   AF-A0A1J6Y699-F1
#
_cell.length_a   1.000
_cell.length_b   1.000
_cell.length_c   1.000
_cell.angle_alpha   90.00
_cell.angle_beta   90.00
_cell.angle_gamma   90.00
#
_symmetry.space_group_name_H-M   'P 1'
#
loop_
_entity.id
_entity.type
_entity.pdbx_description
1 polymer ?
#
loop_
_entity_poly.entity_id
_entity_poly.type
_entity_poly.pdbx_seq_one_letter_code
_entity_poly.pdbx_strand_id
1 'polypeptide(L)'
;MAQSAIWSRLPKFFLFTDYQSLEGRVDVAALKTQSDEHPGASPKQTARALLKLANTDVNAMTDSNFESSTAELESVSNDLSREMKEYWSTNPELRIKIMTEPETVSNQHGQHSVVRYLNFRVEDRKHDFTNNFSRRSSGYRWFFSFLAAFSEFETRESNVVILLDEPGLTLHAKAQRDFLRFINERLAPAGQVVYTTHSPFMVDQIERVRVVEDRGEDVGSVTTSEALEVGDDSAFPLQAALGYDLTQNLFIGERNLLVEGPSDLAFLDLISRRLRDLEREGVDERWRILPAGGSSNVPAFVSLLGRKVSVTVLLDSGTEGGGKVEAAMNANKIDSERIVLVSSVLEQKHADIEDLFSVDDYIALYNAAFGKKLKAKDLSNHHERILKRLENSGEPKFDHWRPAEVLLRDPARVEKLSDATLANFEALAQKINATHA
;
A
#
# COMPACT_ATOMS: atom_id res chain seq x y z
N MET A 1 -6.94 18.71 39.17
CA MET A 1 -7.09 19.65 38.03
C MET A 1 -6.19 19.31 36.85
N ALA A 2 -4.88 19.05 37.03
CA ALA A 2 -4.01 18.65 35.91
C ALA A 2 -4.40 17.30 35.28
N GLN A 3 -4.71 16.29 36.09
CA GLN A 3 -5.09 14.95 35.60
C GLN A 3 -6.41 14.97 34.81
N SER A 4 -7.43 15.71 35.27
CA SER A 4 -8.69 15.86 34.52
C SER A 4 -8.51 16.61 33.21
N ALA A 5 -7.61 17.60 33.17
CA ALA A 5 -7.25 18.30 31.93
C ALA A 5 -6.53 17.38 30.93
N ILE A 6 -5.66 16.48 31.40
CA ILE A 6 -4.99 15.47 30.56
C ILE A 6 -6.00 14.46 30.03
N TRP A 7 -6.86 13.89 30.88
CA TRP A 7 -7.90 12.95 30.44
C TRP A 7 -8.88 13.55 29.44
N SER A 8 -9.22 14.83 29.58
CA SER A 8 -10.08 15.53 28.62
C SER A 8 -9.43 15.80 27.26
N ARG A 9 -8.10 15.71 27.17
CA ARG A 9 -7.30 15.97 25.95
C ARG A 9 -6.70 14.72 25.34
N LEU A 10 -6.83 13.56 25.99
CA LEU A 10 -6.39 12.29 25.42
C LEU A 10 -7.21 11.99 24.15
N PRO A 11 -6.57 11.55 23.06
CA PRO A 11 -7.30 11.12 21.89
C PRO A 11 -8.17 9.91 22.25
N LYS A 12 -9.29 9.79 21.55
CA LYS A 12 -10.09 8.56 21.62
C LYS A 12 -9.44 7.51 20.73
N PHE A 13 -9.56 6.24 21.10
CA PHE A 13 -9.03 5.15 20.30
C PHE A 13 -10.19 4.35 19.71
N PHE A 14 -10.10 4.06 18.42
CA PHE A 14 -10.97 3.09 17.76
C PHE A 14 -10.16 1.86 17.40
N LEU A 15 -10.48 0.73 18.02
CA LEU A 15 -9.85 -0.55 17.71
C LEU A 15 -10.82 -1.41 16.89
N PHE A 16 -10.39 -1.83 15.70
CA PHE A 16 -11.13 -2.78 14.88
C PHE A 16 -10.35 -4.09 14.74
N THR A 17 -11.04 -5.22 14.93
CA THR A 17 -10.46 -6.57 14.85
C THR A 17 -11.34 -7.50 14.00
N ASP A 18 -10.76 -8.61 13.53
CA ASP A 18 -11.38 -9.55 12.58
C ASP A 18 -12.72 -10.17 13.03
N TYR A 19 -13.06 -10.13 14.32
CA TYR A 19 -14.26 -10.77 14.87
C TYR A 19 -15.57 -9.99 14.70
N GLN A 20 -15.55 -8.83 14.02
CA GLN A 20 -16.66 -7.85 14.03
C GLN A 20 -17.55 -7.90 12.77
N SER A 21 -17.63 -9.06 12.09
CA SER A 21 -18.32 -9.21 10.80
C SER A 21 -19.85 -9.10 10.91
N LEU A 22 -20.47 -8.42 9.93
CA LEU A 22 -21.92 -8.33 9.76
C LEU A 22 -22.56 -9.71 9.53
N GLU A 23 -23.65 -9.98 10.23
CA GLU A 23 -24.52 -11.11 9.97
C GLU A 23 -25.38 -10.87 8.72
N GLY A 24 -25.46 -11.84 7.81
CA GLY A 24 -26.30 -11.73 6.62
C GLY A 24 -27.80 -11.67 6.90
N ARG A 25 -28.24 -11.90 8.14
CA ARG A 25 -29.64 -11.86 8.58
C ARG A 25 -29.71 -11.33 10.01
N VAL A 26 -30.41 -10.22 10.23
CA VAL A 26 -30.47 -9.56 11.54
C VAL A 26 -31.92 -9.27 11.93
N ASP A 27 -32.28 -9.59 13.18
CA ASP A 27 -33.60 -9.26 13.73
C ASP A 27 -33.74 -7.74 13.89
N VAL A 28 -34.76 -7.17 13.26
CA VAL A 28 -35.07 -5.74 13.31
C VAL A 28 -35.35 -5.27 14.73
N ALA A 29 -36.03 -6.08 15.55
CA ALA A 29 -36.34 -5.72 16.94
C ALA A 29 -35.05 -5.58 17.76
N ALA A 30 -34.06 -6.44 17.51
CA ALA A 30 -32.76 -6.38 18.18
C ALA A 30 -31.94 -5.13 17.80
N LEU A 31 -32.20 -4.53 16.63
CA LEU A 31 -31.56 -3.29 16.19
C LEU A 31 -32.17 -2.03 16.82
N LYS A 32 -33.45 -2.08 17.24
CA LYS A 32 -34.12 -0.96 17.92
C LYS A 32 -33.59 -0.71 19.32
N THR A 33 -33.07 -1.74 19.99
CA THR A 33 -32.34 -1.60 21.24
C THR A 33 -31.00 -0.89 20.99
N GLN A 34 -30.94 0.40 21.33
CA GLN A 34 -29.70 1.18 21.34
C GLN A 34 -28.96 0.94 22.67
N SER A 35 -28.07 -0.05 22.68
CA SER A 35 -26.97 -0.10 23.65
C SER A 35 -25.91 0.91 23.23
N ASP A 36 -25.28 1.61 24.19
CA ASP A 36 -24.14 2.50 23.96
C ASP A 36 -22.89 1.66 23.64
N GLU A 37 -22.93 1.03 22.47
CA GLU A 37 -21.89 0.17 21.93
C GLU A 37 -20.92 1.03 21.13
N HIS A 38 -19.62 0.86 21.38
CA HIS A 38 -18.61 1.44 20.51
C HIS A 38 -18.75 0.84 19.10
N PRO A 39 -18.33 1.56 18.06
CA PRO A 39 -18.40 0.98 16.73
C PRO A 39 -17.55 -0.29 16.60
N GLY A 40 -18.01 -1.22 15.78
CA GLY A 40 -17.48 -2.58 15.66
C GLY A 40 -17.83 -3.51 16.84
N ALA A 41 -18.40 -3.04 17.95
CA ALA A 41 -18.57 -3.86 19.16
C ALA A 41 -19.35 -5.16 18.96
N SER A 42 -20.29 -5.17 18.01
CA SER A 42 -21.13 -6.33 17.74
C SER A 42 -21.62 -6.32 16.28
N PRO A 43 -21.98 -7.49 15.72
CA PRO A 43 -22.63 -7.54 14.41
C PRO A 43 -23.89 -6.66 14.31
N LYS A 44 -24.62 -6.51 15.43
CA LYS A 44 -25.81 -5.64 15.53
C LYS A 44 -25.43 -4.17 15.42
N GLN A 45 -24.35 -3.76 16.08
CA GLN A 45 -23.83 -2.40 15.94
C GLN A 45 -23.40 -2.15 14.50
N THR A 46 -22.65 -3.08 13.86
CA THR A 46 -22.24 -2.95 12.46
C THR A 46 -23.44 -2.80 11.53
N ALA A 47 -24.52 -3.56 11.77
CA ALA A 47 -25.78 -3.41 11.03
C ALA A 47 -26.43 -2.03 11.23
N ARG A 48 -26.44 -1.48 12.45
CA ARG A 48 -26.93 -0.12 12.70
C ARG A 48 -26.06 0.94 12.00
N ALA A 49 -24.74 0.76 12.00
CA ALA A 49 -23.81 1.66 11.34
C ALA A 49 -24.03 1.69 9.81
N LEU A 50 -24.31 0.54 9.19
CA LEU A 50 -24.69 0.48 7.76
C LEU A 50 -25.93 1.28 7.43
N LEU A 51 -26.96 1.19 8.28
CA LEU A 51 -28.18 1.96 8.08
C LEU A 51 -27.88 3.46 8.20
N LYS A 52 -27.12 3.86 9.22
CA LYS A 52 -26.68 5.26 9.36
C LYS A 52 -25.83 5.75 8.18
N LEU A 53 -24.92 4.93 7.66
CA LEU A 53 -24.08 5.26 6.49
C LEU A 53 -24.94 5.60 5.27
N ALA A 54 -26.03 4.86 5.08
CA ALA A 54 -27.00 5.12 4.04
C ALA A 54 -28.05 6.19 4.41
N ASN A 55 -27.75 6.99 5.45
CA ASN A 55 -28.59 8.09 5.93
C ASN A 55 -30.03 7.67 6.31
N THR A 56 -30.19 6.45 6.85
CA THR A 56 -31.49 5.91 7.27
C THR A 56 -31.47 5.43 8.73
N ASP A 57 -32.66 5.17 9.28
CA ASP A 57 -32.86 4.57 10.61
C ASP A 57 -33.61 3.24 10.48
N VAL A 58 -33.36 2.32 11.41
CA VAL A 58 -34.09 1.06 11.60
C VAL A 58 -35.61 1.27 11.57
N ASN A 59 -36.08 2.41 12.07
CA ASN A 59 -37.50 2.74 12.10
C ASN A 59 -38.10 2.99 10.71
N ALA A 60 -37.35 3.58 9.78
CA ALA A 60 -37.80 3.84 8.41
C ALA A 60 -38.09 2.54 7.64
N MET A 61 -37.42 1.45 8.01
CA MET A 61 -37.59 0.11 7.42
C MET A 61 -38.71 -0.72 8.07
N THR A 62 -39.38 -0.17 9.08
CA THR A 62 -40.51 -0.82 9.78
C THR A 62 -41.86 -0.18 9.51
N ASP A 63 -41.95 0.72 8.53
CA ASP A 63 -43.23 1.31 8.15
C ASP A 63 -44.20 0.20 7.71
N SER A 64 -45.46 0.40 8.08
CA SER A 64 -46.59 -0.44 7.67
C SER A 64 -46.79 -0.47 6.15
N ASN A 65 -46.33 0.57 5.44
CA ASN A 65 -46.38 0.63 3.98
C ASN A 65 -45.18 -0.11 3.34
N PHE A 66 -45.49 -1.23 2.68
CA PHE A 66 -44.53 -2.09 2.00
C PHE A 66 -43.76 -1.36 0.88
N GLU A 67 -44.43 -0.54 0.08
CA GLU A 67 -43.80 0.18 -1.04
C GLU A 67 -42.81 1.22 -0.54
N SER A 68 -43.18 1.97 0.51
CA SER A 68 -42.30 2.98 1.11
C SER A 68 -41.07 2.34 1.75
N SER A 69 -41.26 1.24 2.49
CA SER A 69 -40.15 0.52 3.12
C SER A 69 -39.21 -0.11 2.09
N THR A 70 -39.76 -0.63 0.99
CA THR A 70 -38.98 -1.20 -0.11
C THR A 70 -38.15 -0.13 -0.82
N ALA A 71 -38.75 1.01 -1.15
CA ALA A 71 -38.04 2.12 -1.80
C ALA A 71 -36.88 2.64 -0.95
N GLU A 72 -37.07 2.75 0.37
CA GLU A 72 -36.02 3.13 1.31
C GLU A 72 -34.86 2.11 1.31
N LEU A 73 -35.19 0.82 1.41
CA LEU A 73 -34.20 -0.27 1.35
C LEU A 73 -33.43 -0.30 0.03
N GLU A 74 -34.09 0.00 -1.09
CA GLU A 74 -33.45 0.10 -2.40
C GLU A 74 -32.52 1.32 -2.49
N SER A 75 -32.92 2.47 -1.96
CA SER A 75 -32.04 3.65 -1.86
C SER A 75 -30.77 3.31 -1.08
N VAL A 76 -30.94 2.72 0.10
CA VAL A 76 -29.85 2.30 0.98
C VAL A 76 -28.94 1.27 0.29
N SER A 77 -29.54 0.31 -0.41
CA SER A 77 -28.81 -0.70 -1.18
C SER A 77 -27.95 -0.06 -2.28
N ASN A 78 -28.48 0.95 -2.96
CA ASN A 78 -27.76 1.67 -4.02
C ASN A 78 -26.58 2.49 -3.48
N ASP A 79 -26.76 3.17 -2.35
CA ASP A 79 -25.70 4.00 -1.74
C ASP A 79 -24.56 3.11 -1.23
N LEU A 80 -24.87 2.05 -0.48
CA LEU A 80 -23.87 1.08 -0.02
C LEU A 80 -23.14 0.39 -1.18
N SER A 81 -23.85 0.09 -2.28
CA SER A 81 -23.22 -0.48 -3.48
C SER A 81 -22.24 0.49 -4.13
N ARG A 82 -22.51 1.80 -4.09
CA ARG A 82 -21.64 2.84 -4.66
C ARG A 82 -20.39 3.01 -3.83
N GLU A 83 -20.56 3.15 -2.51
CA GLU A 83 -19.46 3.20 -1.53
C GLU A 83 -18.54 1.99 -1.66
N MET A 84 -19.12 0.79 -1.74
CA MET A 84 -18.35 -0.43 -1.91
C MET A 84 -17.59 -0.44 -3.25
N LYS A 85 -18.21 0.00 -4.35
CA LYS A 85 -17.59 -0.01 -5.68
C LYS A 85 -16.37 0.91 -5.78
N GLU A 86 -16.36 2.02 -5.06
CA GLU A 86 -15.24 2.98 -5.05
C GLU A 86 -13.95 2.35 -4.54
N TYR A 87 -14.06 1.58 -3.45
CA TYR A 87 -12.89 0.99 -2.80
C TYR A 87 -12.69 -0.48 -3.09
N TRP A 88 -13.69 -1.20 -3.60
CA TRP A 88 -13.59 -2.62 -3.93
C TRP A 88 -13.54 -2.85 -5.44
N SER A 89 -12.33 -2.90 -6.01
CA SER A 89 -12.12 -3.13 -7.44
C SER A 89 -12.19 -4.61 -7.83
N THR A 90 -12.34 -5.51 -6.87
CA THR A 90 -12.36 -6.97 -7.07
C THR A 90 -13.79 -7.45 -7.35
N ASN A 91 -14.21 -7.43 -8.61
CA ASN A 91 -15.58 -7.72 -9.07
C ASN A 91 -16.55 -6.53 -8.91
N PRO A 92 -16.45 -5.51 -9.78
CA PRO A 92 -17.26 -4.28 -9.70
C PRO A 92 -18.75 -4.50 -10.02
N GLU A 93 -19.13 -5.70 -10.46
CA GLU A 93 -20.51 -6.09 -10.78
C GLU A 93 -21.31 -6.56 -9.56
N LEU A 94 -20.69 -6.57 -8.37
CA LEU A 94 -21.37 -6.89 -7.13
C LEU A 94 -22.20 -5.70 -6.64
N ARG A 95 -23.46 -5.95 -6.29
CA ARG A 95 -24.33 -4.98 -5.62
C ARG A 95 -24.83 -5.52 -4.30
N ILE A 96 -24.86 -4.67 -3.29
CA ILE A 96 -25.53 -4.96 -2.02
C ILE A 96 -27.02 -4.80 -2.22
N LYS A 97 -27.79 -5.76 -1.69
CA LYS A 97 -29.25 -5.70 -1.60
C LYS A 97 -29.68 -5.96 -0.17
N ILE A 98 -30.39 -5.01 0.42
CA ILE A 98 -31.04 -5.17 1.72
C ILE A 98 -32.52 -5.42 1.48
N MET A 99 -33.05 -6.44 2.13
CA MET A 99 -34.46 -6.80 2.02
C MET A 99 -35.03 -7.16 3.39
N THR A 100 -36.30 -6.85 3.62
CA THR A 100 -37.01 -7.34 4.81
C THR A 100 -37.63 -8.71 4.55
N GLU A 101 -37.46 -9.64 5.47
CA GLU A 101 -38.08 -10.96 5.47
C GLU A 101 -38.96 -11.14 6.72
N PRO A 102 -40.27 -11.38 6.58
CA PRO A 102 -41.12 -11.77 7.70
C PRO A 102 -41.00 -13.28 7.96
N GLU A 103 -40.85 -13.67 9.22
CA GLU A 103 -40.89 -15.07 9.68
C GLU A 103 -41.98 -15.21 10.74
N THR A 104 -42.84 -16.23 10.60
CA THR A 104 -43.86 -16.54 11.60
C THR A 104 -43.29 -17.52 12.61
N VAL A 105 -43.09 -17.06 13.84
CA VAL A 105 -42.54 -17.86 14.95
C VAL A 105 -43.67 -18.27 15.88
N SER A 106 -43.76 -19.56 16.20
CA SER A 106 -44.74 -20.10 17.15
C SER A 106 -44.08 -20.29 18.51
N ASN A 107 -44.70 -19.80 19.58
CA ASN A 107 -44.21 -20.04 20.94
C ASN A 107 -44.63 -21.42 21.45
N GLN A 108 -44.07 -21.85 22.59
CA GLN A 108 -44.38 -23.15 23.21
C GLN A 108 -45.87 -23.31 23.61
N HIS A 109 -46.65 -22.21 23.59
CA HIS A 109 -48.08 -22.19 23.87
C HIS A 109 -48.94 -22.10 22.58
N GLY A 110 -48.34 -22.25 21.39
CA GLY A 110 -49.05 -22.24 20.10
C GLY A 110 -49.50 -20.87 19.61
N GLN A 111 -49.02 -19.77 20.22
CA GLN A 111 -49.27 -18.41 19.71
C GLN A 111 -48.26 -18.08 18.61
N HIS A 112 -48.78 -17.55 17.50
CA HIS A 112 -47.97 -17.10 16.37
C HIS A 112 -47.64 -15.61 16.50
N SER A 113 -46.38 -15.26 16.26
CA SER A 113 -45.90 -13.89 16.15
C SER A 113 -45.10 -13.72 14.87
N VAL A 114 -45.18 -12.54 14.24
CA VAL A 114 -44.38 -12.24 13.05
C VAL A 114 -43.14 -11.47 13.49
N VAL A 115 -41.98 -12.07 13.29
CA VAL A 115 -40.67 -11.43 13.47
C VAL A 115 -40.18 -10.95 12.11
N ARG A 116 -39.55 -9.77 12.06
CA ARG A 116 -39.02 -9.19 10.82
C ARG A 116 -37.50 -9.20 10.88
N TYR A 117 -36.88 -9.70 9.81
CA TYR A 117 -35.44 -9.72 9.65
C TYR A 117 -35.00 -8.82 8.51
N LEU A 118 -33.91 -8.08 8.70
CA LEU A 118 -33.15 -7.51 7.60
C LEU A 118 -32.21 -8.57 7.06
N ASN A 119 -32.34 -8.88 5.77
CA ASN A 119 -31.45 -9.76 5.04
C ASN A 119 -30.52 -8.93 4.17
N PHE A 120 -29.22 -9.04 4.48
CA PHE A 120 -28.16 -8.51 3.63
C PHE A 120 -27.83 -9.56 2.58
N ARG A 121 -27.94 -9.17 1.32
CA ARG A 121 -27.70 -10.02 0.16
C ARG A 121 -26.73 -9.33 -0.79
N VAL A 122 -26.13 -10.13 -1.66
CA VAL A 122 -25.22 -9.63 -2.70
C VAL A 122 -25.69 -10.17 -4.04
N GLU A 123 -26.10 -9.27 -4.91
CA GLU A 123 -26.39 -9.53 -6.33
C GLU A 123 -25.08 -9.53 -7.11
N ASP A 124 -24.87 -10.57 -7.90
CA ASP A 124 -23.78 -10.68 -8.85
C ASP A 124 -24.36 -10.52 -10.26
N ARG A 125 -24.16 -9.33 -10.86
CA ARG A 125 -24.70 -9.02 -12.19
C ARG A 125 -23.94 -9.70 -13.32
N LYS A 126 -22.76 -10.25 -13.06
CA LYS A 126 -22.00 -10.99 -14.08
C LYS A 126 -22.60 -12.37 -14.32
N HIS A 127 -23.17 -12.96 -13.29
CA HIS A 127 -23.71 -14.33 -13.30
C HIS A 127 -25.22 -14.38 -13.02
N ASP A 128 -25.87 -13.21 -12.99
CA ASP A 128 -27.31 -13.04 -12.77
C ASP A 128 -27.89 -13.82 -11.60
N PHE A 129 -27.20 -13.79 -10.44
CA PHE A 129 -27.69 -14.45 -9.23
C PHE A 129 -27.53 -13.58 -7.97
N THR A 130 -28.45 -13.76 -7.02
CA THR A 130 -28.39 -13.08 -5.70
C THR A 130 -28.28 -14.09 -4.58
N ASN A 131 -27.23 -13.99 -3.77
CA ASN A 131 -26.99 -14.89 -2.64
C ASN A 131 -26.95 -14.14 -1.31
N ASN A 132 -27.10 -14.86 -0.20
CA ASN A 132 -26.96 -14.26 1.13
C ASN A 132 -25.54 -13.72 1.33
N PHE A 133 -25.40 -12.56 1.98
CA PHE A 133 -24.12 -11.93 2.27
C PHE A 133 -23.16 -12.87 3.01
N SER A 134 -23.66 -13.69 3.94
CA SER A 134 -22.89 -14.70 4.69
C SER A 134 -22.25 -15.78 3.81
N ARG A 135 -22.71 -15.96 2.56
CA ARG A 135 -22.14 -16.92 1.60
C ARG A 135 -21.05 -16.32 0.71
N ARG A 136 -20.70 -15.05 0.88
CA ARG A 136 -19.57 -14.42 0.16
C ARG A 136 -18.25 -14.72 0.85
N SER A 137 -17.15 -14.44 0.15
CA SER A 137 -15.80 -14.65 0.69
C SER A 137 -15.65 -13.93 2.03
N SER A 138 -14.89 -14.53 2.94
CA SER A 138 -14.54 -13.90 4.23
C SER A 138 -13.99 -12.50 4.04
N GLY A 139 -13.12 -12.31 3.04
CA GLY A 139 -12.58 -11.00 2.68
C GLY A 139 -13.63 -9.95 2.31
N TYR A 140 -14.58 -10.28 1.43
CA TYR A 140 -15.66 -9.34 1.07
C TYR A 140 -16.51 -8.97 2.27
N ARG A 141 -16.83 -9.97 3.12
CA ARG A 141 -17.63 -9.74 4.33
C ARG A 141 -16.90 -8.84 5.32
N TRP A 142 -15.61 -9.09 5.51
CA TRP A 142 -14.74 -8.30 6.37
C TRP A 142 -14.68 -6.84 5.91
N PHE A 143 -14.35 -6.60 4.64
CA PHE A 143 -14.19 -5.25 4.11
C PHE A 143 -15.49 -4.44 4.20
N PHE A 144 -16.61 -5.06 3.86
CA PHE A 144 -17.91 -4.42 3.96
C PHE A 144 -18.29 -4.09 5.41
N SER A 145 -17.99 -5.00 6.35
CA SER A 145 -18.22 -4.77 7.78
C SER A 145 -17.32 -3.67 8.33
N PHE A 146 -16.09 -3.56 7.82
CA PHE A 146 -15.18 -2.49 8.18
C PHE A 146 -15.67 -1.13 7.69
N LEU A 147 -16.03 -1.04 6.40
CA LEU A 147 -16.57 0.18 5.79
C LEU A 147 -17.78 0.71 6.59
N ALA A 148 -18.68 -0.20 6.97
CA ALA A 148 -19.80 0.09 7.84
C ALA A 148 -19.37 0.68 9.19
N ALA A 149 -18.52 -0.03 9.93
CA ALA A 149 -18.10 0.39 11.25
C ALA A 149 -17.35 1.72 11.21
N PHE A 150 -16.50 1.93 10.19
CA PHE A 150 -15.72 3.14 10.01
C PHE A 150 -16.58 4.37 9.71
N SER A 151 -17.64 4.24 8.90
CA SER A 151 -18.53 5.36 8.56
C SER A 151 -19.14 6.07 9.78
N GLU A 152 -19.35 5.34 10.88
CA GLU A 152 -19.86 5.95 12.11
C GLU A 152 -18.84 6.89 12.78
N PHE A 153 -17.54 6.73 12.51
CA PHE A 153 -16.50 7.62 13.01
C PHE A 153 -16.32 8.89 12.19
N GLU A 154 -16.55 8.84 10.87
CA GLU A 154 -16.41 10.02 10.01
C GLU A 154 -17.32 11.16 10.45
N THR A 155 -18.46 10.82 11.05
CA THR A 155 -19.44 11.79 11.56
C THR A 155 -19.09 12.37 12.94
N ARG A 156 -18.06 11.87 13.63
CA ARG A 156 -17.71 12.29 14.99
C ARG A 156 -16.53 13.27 14.96
N GLU A 157 -16.76 14.54 15.34
CA GLU A 157 -15.75 15.61 15.47
C GLU A 157 -14.73 15.39 16.62
N SER A 158 -14.03 14.27 16.65
CA SER A 158 -13.07 13.98 17.73
C SER A 158 -11.72 13.52 17.19
N ASN A 159 -10.63 14.00 17.81
CA ASN A 159 -9.27 13.48 17.66
C ASN A 159 -9.26 11.98 18.00
N VAL A 160 -9.47 11.14 16.99
CA VAL A 160 -9.47 9.68 17.10
C VAL A 160 -8.19 9.13 16.50
N VAL A 161 -7.57 8.19 17.21
CA VAL A 161 -6.53 7.31 16.68
C VAL A 161 -7.18 5.98 16.32
N ILE A 162 -7.03 5.57 15.08
CA ILE A 162 -7.58 4.34 14.53
C ILE A 162 -6.51 3.26 14.61
N LEU A 163 -6.80 2.19 15.33
CA LEU A 163 -5.94 1.05 15.56
C LEU A 163 -6.54 -0.15 14.83
N LEU A 164 -5.76 -0.73 13.91
CA LEU A 164 -6.17 -1.91 13.16
C LEU A 164 -5.19 -3.04 13.42
N ASP A 165 -5.68 -4.16 13.93
CA ASP A 165 -4.82 -5.32 14.18
C ASP A 165 -4.93 -6.30 13.01
N GLU A 166 -3.81 -6.52 12.31
CA GLU A 166 -3.69 -7.32 11.09
C GLU A 166 -4.90 -7.21 10.14
N PRO A 167 -5.24 -5.99 9.69
CA PRO A 167 -6.49 -5.79 8.99
C PRO A 167 -6.48 -6.50 7.64
N GLY A 168 -7.57 -7.21 7.36
CA GLY A 168 -7.78 -7.81 6.05
C GLY A 168 -6.92 -9.06 5.82
N LEU A 169 -6.60 -9.83 6.85
CA LEU A 169 -5.93 -11.14 6.73
C LEU A 169 -6.64 -12.09 5.74
N THR A 170 -7.96 -11.98 5.65
CA THR A 170 -8.78 -12.80 4.74
C THR A 170 -8.92 -12.22 3.33
N LEU A 171 -8.32 -11.06 3.07
CA LEU A 171 -8.31 -10.40 1.77
C LEU A 171 -7.18 -10.96 0.90
N HIS A 172 -7.47 -11.12 -0.39
CA HIS A 172 -6.42 -11.37 -1.38
C HIS A 172 -5.61 -10.09 -1.63
N ALA A 173 -4.40 -10.23 -2.17
CA ALA A 173 -3.46 -9.12 -2.44
C ALA A 173 -4.10 -7.88 -3.08
N LYS A 174 -4.91 -8.06 -4.13
CA LYS A 174 -5.62 -6.95 -4.79
C LYS A 174 -6.55 -6.20 -3.84
N ALA A 175 -7.31 -6.94 -3.03
CA ALA A 175 -8.23 -6.38 -2.06
C ALA A 175 -7.50 -5.72 -0.86
N GLN A 176 -6.31 -6.20 -0.50
CA GLN A 176 -5.44 -5.53 0.48
C GLN A 176 -4.92 -4.19 -0.05
N ARG A 177 -4.56 -4.10 -1.33
CA ARG A 177 -4.18 -2.81 -1.96
C ARG A 177 -5.36 -1.83 -2.05
N ASP A 178 -6.54 -2.33 -2.41
CA ASP A 178 -7.79 -1.58 -2.35
C ASP A 178 -8.06 -1.04 -0.94
N PHE A 179 -7.74 -1.84 0.08
CA PHE A 179 -7.85 -1.44 1.48
C PHE A 179 -6.80 -0.40 1.90
N LEU A 180 -5.56 -0.50 1.42
CA LEU A 180 -4.55 0.56 1.62
C LEU A 180 -4.98 1.88 0.98
N ARG A 181 -5.59 1.84 -0.21
CA ARG A 181 -6.17 3.02 -0.85
C ARG A 181 -7.23 3.66 0.05
N PHE A 182 -8.15 2.85 0.57
CA PHE A 182 -9.16 3.30 1.54
C PHE A 182 -8.55 3.94 2.79
N ILE A 183 -7.48 3.35 3.35
CA ILE A 183 -6.75 3.92 4.48
C ILE A 183 -6.21 5.32 4.14
N ASN A 184 -5.51 5.44 3.02
CA ASN A 184 -4.83 6.68 2.64
C ASN A 184 -5.81 7.80 2.25
N GLU A 185 -6.87 7.46 1.51
CA GLU A 185 -7.80 8.45 0.92
C GLU A 185 -8.92 8.86 1.87
N ARG A 186 -9.31 7.98 2.81
CA ARG A 186 -10.50 8.20 3.64
C ARG A 186 -10.26 8.13 5.14
N LEU A 187 -9.49 7.14 5.62
CA LEU A 187 -9.19 7.05 7.07
C LEU A 187 -8.20 8.11 7.54
N ALA A 188 -7.06 8.22 6.86
CA ALA A 188 -5.98 9.11 7.26
C ALA A 188 -6.38 10.59 7.33
N PRO A 189 -7.27 11.11 6.46
CA PRO A 189 -7.84 12.45 6.63
C PRO A 189 -8.73 12.61 7.85
N ALA A 190 -9.42 11.55 8.29
CA ALA A 190 -10.33 11.58 9.44
C ALA A 190 -9.60 11.42 10.78
N GLY A 191 -8.44 10.74 10.80
CA GLY A 191 -7.66 10.53 12.02
C GLY A 191 -6.36 9.77 11.77
N GLN A 192 -5.49 9.73 12.78
CA GLN A 192 -4.23 8.99 12.69
C GLN A 192 -4.53 7.48 12.65
N VAL A 193 -4.03 6.79 11.63
CA VAL A 193 -4.15 5.32 11.51
C VAL A 193 -2.83 4.66 11.90
N VAL A 194 -2.91 3.65 12.76
CA VAL A 194 -1.81 2.75 13.11
C VAL A 194 -2.29 1.32 12.92
N TYR A 195 -1.55 0.51 12.18
CA TYR A 195 -1.90 -0.88 11.98
C TYR A 195 -0.69 -1.82 12.04
N THR A 196 -0.94 -3.06 12.44
CA THR A 196 0.00 -4.17 12.39
C THR A 196 -0.26 -5.00 11.14
N THR A 197 0.75 -5.65 10.59
CA THR A 197 0.56 -6.57 9.46
C THR A 197 1.74 -7.51 9.31
N HIS A 198 1.47 -8.79 9.08
CA HIS A 198 2.44 -9.70 8.43
C HIS A 198 2.28 -9.74 6.92
N SER A 199 1.18 -9.18 6.38
CA SER A 199 0.96 -9.12 4.94
C SER A 199 1.88 -8.09 4.29
N PRO A 200 2.65 -8.51 3.28
CA PRO A 200 3.45 -7.60 2.49
C PRO A 200 2.64 -6.64 1.62
N PHE A 201 1.43 -7.03 1.22
CA PHE A 201 0.57 -6.21 0.36
C PHE A 201 -0.11 -5.07 1.11
N MET A 202 0.05 -5.07 2.43
CA MET A 202 -0.34 -4.00 3.34
C MET A 202 0.86 -3.09 3.67
N VAL A 203 1.99 -3.24 2.95
CA VAL A 203 3.15 -2.34 3.04
C VAL A 203 3.17 -1.46 1.79
N ASP A 204 3.10 -0.14 1.97
CA ASP A 204 3.13 0.85 0.90
C ASP A 204 4.40 1.72 1.01
N GLN A 205 4.30 2.79 1.78
CA GLN A 205 5.35 3.78 2.00
C GLN A 205 6.33 3.31 3.09
N ILE A 206 7.54 2.94 2.68
CA ILE A 206 8.59 2.35 3.53
C ILE A 206 8.93 3.25 4.73
N GLU A 207 8.88 4.57 4.56
CA GLU A 207 9.15 5.56 5.62
C GLU A 207 8.12 5.52 6.76
N ARG A 208 6.91 5.02 6.49
CA ARG A 208 5.85 4.84 7.49
C ARG A 208 5.97 3.51 8.24
N VAL A 209 6.78 2.58 7.75
CA VAL A 209 6.93 1.25 8.32
C VAL A 209 7.75 1.32 9.60
N ARG A 210 7.33 0.54 10.61
CA ARG A 210 8.10 0.27 11.81
C ARG A 210 8.21 -1.24 11.96
N VAL A 211 9.43 -1.75 11.97
CA VAL A 211 9.69 -3.18 12.16
C VAL A 211 9.76 -3.45 13.65
N VAL A 212 9.07 -4.49 14.10
CA VAL A 212 9.08 -4.95 15.50
C VAL A 212 9.74 -6.31 15.54
N GLU A 213 10.76 -6.45 16.38
CA GLU A 213 11.56 -7.66 16.52
C GLU A 213 11.70 -8.04 17.98
N ASP A 214 11.67 -9.33 18.28
CA ASP A 214 12.12 -9.86 19.55
C ASP A 214 13.62 -10.14 19.49
N ARG A 215 14.41 -9.47 20.34
CA ARG A 215 15.87 -9.65 20.42
C ARG A 215 16.30 -10.55 21.59
N GLY A 216 15.39 -11.41 22.06
CA GLY A 216 15.63 -12.38 23.13
C GLY A 216 15.43 -11.79 24.53
N GLU A 217 15.56 -12.63 25.56
CA GLU A 217 15.14 -12.30 26.93
C GLU A 217 15.87 -11.09 27.55
N ASP A 218 17.13 -10.85 27.19
CA ASP A 218 17.93 -9.76 27.79
C ASP A 218 17.57 -8.38 27.23
N VAL A 219 17.05 -8.30 26.00
CA VAL A 219 16.76 -7.05 25.28
C VAL A 219 15.26 -6.83 25.12
N GLY A 220 14.49 -7.89 24.92
CA GLY A 220 13.05 -7.87 24.66
C GLY A 220 12.71 -7.36 23.26
N SER A 221 11.46 -6.90 23.09
CA SER A 221 10.97 -6.39 21.81
C SER A 221 11.52 -4.99 21.50
N VAL A 222 12.10 -4.82 20.32
CA VAL A 222 12.65 -3.56 19.82
C VAL A 222 11.86 -3.13 18.58
N THR A 223 11.56 -1.83 18.50
CA THR A 223 10.93 -1.21 17.32
C THR A 223 11.97 -0.37 16.60
N THR A 224 12.10 -0.55 15.29
CA THR A 224 13.01 0.24 14.44
C THR A 224 12.29 0.86 13.26
N SER A 225 12.67 2.09 12.93
CA SER A 225 12.28 2.79 11.70
C SER A 225 13.20 2.47 10.52
N GLU A 226 14.33 1.82 10.78
CA GLU A 226 15.32 1.43 9.76
C GLU A 226 14.93 0.06 9.20
N ALA A 227 13.80 0.04 8.51
CA ALA A 227 13.17 -1.18 7.99
C ALA A 227 14.09 -1.98 7.04
N LEU A 228 15.14 -1.35 6.51
CA LEU A 228 16.10 -1.90 5.56
C LEU A 228 17.47 -2.24 6.17
N GLU A 229 17.76 -1.89 7.43
CA GLU A 229 19.07 -2.17 8.07
C GLU A 229 19.07 -3.40 9.01
N VAL A 230 17.93 -4.09 9.17
CA VAL A 230 17.81 -5.15 10.18
C VAL A 230 18.07 -6.55 9.63
N GLY A 231 18.69 -7.39 10.45
CA GLY A 231 19.32 -8.66 10.06
C GLY A 231 18.40 -9.69 9.37
N ASP A 232 19.03 -10.74 8.85
CA ASP A 232 18.47 -11.74 7.91
C ASP A 232 17.07 -12.30 8.25
N ASP A 233 16.66 -12.34 9.52
CA ASP A 233 15.37 -12.91 9.94
C ASP A 233 14.20 -11.91 9.99
N SER A 234 14.48 -10.61 10.09
CA SER A 234 13.47 -9.56 10.30
C SER A 234 13.35 -8.57 9.15
N ALA A 235 14.31 -8.59 8.24
CA ALA A 235 14.09 -8.15 6.87
C ALA A 235 13.12 -9.09 6.12
N PHE A 236 12.84 -10.31 6.63
CA PHE A 236 12.01 -11.30 5.94
C PHE A 236 10.61 -10.79 5.57
N PRO A 237 9.84 -10.01 6.35
CA PRO A 237 8.55 -9.49 5.90
C PRO A 237 8.66 -8.45 4.78
N LEU A 238 9.74 -7.67 4.72
CA LEU A 238 10.02 -6.72 3.64
C LEU A 238 10.66 -7.40 2.43
N GLN A 239 11.53 -8.37 2.63
CA GLN A 239 12.14 -9.21 1.60
C GLN A 239 11.19 -10.26 1.06
N ALA A 240 10.22 -10.73 1.85
CA ALA A 240 9.07 -11.50 1.42
C ALA A 240 7.95 -10.57 0.94
N ALA A 241 7.92 -9.29 1.30
CA ALA A 241 7.12 -8.33 0.56
C ALA A 241 7.64 -8.17 -0.83
N LEU A 242 8.90 -7.77 -0.96
CA LEU A 242 9.58 -7.69 -2.24
C LEU A 242 9.55 -9.06 -2.94
N GLY A 243 9.85 -10.15 -2.26
CA GLY A 243 9.99 -11.52 -2.77
C GLY A 243 8.68 -12.26 -3.08
N TYR A 244 7.60 -12.03 -2.33
CA TYR A 244 6.27 -12.58 -2.60
C TYR A 244 5.51 -11.70 -3.59
N ASP A 245 5.67 -10.36 -3.53
CA ASP A 245 5.24 -9.42 -4.57
C ASP A 245 5.98 -9.75 -5.88
N LEU A 246 7.24 -10.19 -5.85
CA LEU A 246 7.97 -10.80 -6.98
C LEU A 246 7.28 -12.09 -7.49
N THR A 247 6.86 -13.02 -6.62
CA THR A 247 6.21 -14.30 -7.06
C THR A 247 4.76 -14.18 -7.54
N GLN A 248 4.01 -13.18 -7.08
CA GLN A 248 2.61 -12.94 -7.50
C GLN A 248 2.48 -11.83 -8.57
N ASN A 249 3.31 -10.76 -8.54
CA ASN A 249 3.34 -9.76 -9.62
C ASN A 249 4.05 -10.25 -10.87
N LEU A 250 4.76 -11.38 -10.76
CA LEU A 250 5.05 -12.29 -11.87
C LEU A 250 3.82 -12.62 -12.76
N PHE A 251 2.60 -12.32 -12.30
CA PHE A 251 1.38 -12.57 -13.05
C PHE A 251 0.44 -11.36 -13.15
N ILE A 252 0.77 -10.20 -12.54
CA ILE A 252 -0.18 -9.07 -12.41
C ILE A 252 0.43 -7.72 -12.86
N GLY A 253 1.75 -7.52 -12.80
CA GLY A 253 2.40 -6.33 -13.34
C GLY A 253 2.82 -6.56 -14.79
N GLU A 254 2.20 -5.87 -15.75
CA GLU A 254 2.64 -5.93 -17.15
C GLU A 254 4.05 -5.33 -17.35
N ARG A 255 4.59 -4.54 -16.40
CA ARG A 255 5.88 -3.84 -16.55
C ARG A 255 6.71 -3.90 -15.26
N ASN A 256 7.81 -4.64 -15.28
CA ASN A 256 8.72 -4.77 -14.15
C ASN A 256 10.08 -4.16 -14.49
N LEU A 257 10.58 -3.24 -13.66
CA LEU A 257 11.92 -2.66 -13.77
C LEU A 257 12.81 -3.26 -12.69
N LEU A 258 13.75 -4.10 -13.07
CA LEU A 258 14.74 -4.68 -12.17
C LEU A 258 15.93 -3.73 -12.02
N VAL A 259 16.26 -3.36 -10.79
CA VAL A 259 17.40 -2.48 -10.44
C VAL A 259 18.38 -3.24 -9.53
N GLU A 260 19.60 -2.75 -9.38
CA GLU A 260 20.63 -3.48 -8.62
C GLU A 260 20.38 -3.37 -7.13
N GLY A 261 20.17 -2.16 -6.63
CA GLY A 261 20.14 -1.86 -5.20
C GLY A 261 18.88 -1.14 -4.72
N PRO A 262 18.68 -1.09 -3.39
CA PRO A 262 17.62 -0.28 -2.78
C PRO A 262 17.84 1.23 -3.00
N SER A 263 19.09 1.69 -3.11
CA SER A 263 19.44 3.08 -3.47
C SER A 263 18.79 3.49 -4.79
N ASP A 264 18.87 2.63 -5.79
CA ASP A 264 18.36 2.89 -7.14
C ASP A 264 16.86 3.08 -7.12
N LEU A 265 16.15 2.20 -6.40
CA LEU A 265 14.71 2.30 -6.19
C LEU A 265 14.34 3.62 -5.53
N ALA A 266 15.04 3.99 -4.45
CA ALA A 266 14.75 5.22 -3.71
C ALA A 266 14.95 6.47 -4.58
N PHE A 267 16.06 6.54 -5.32
CA PHE A 267 16.32 7.66 -6.23
C PHE A 267 15.27 7.75 -7.35
N LEU A 268 14.98 6.64 -8.02
CA LEU A 268 14.01 6.61 -9.10
C LEU A 268 12.60 6.98 -8.63
N ASP A 269 12.14 6.46 -7.49
CA ASP A 269 10.79 6.75 -6.97
C ASP A 269 10.66 8.23 -6.55
N LEU A 270 11.56 8.72 -5.69
CA LEU A 270 11.49 10.09 -5.18
C LEU A 270 11.63 11.14 -6.28
N ILE A 271 12.59 10.95 -7.18
CA ILE A 271 12.86 11.92 -8.25
C ILE A 271 11.77 11.83 -9.32
N SER A 272 11.22 10.64 -9.63
CA SER A 272 10.09 10.52 -10.56
C SER A 272 8.83 11.23 -10.05
N ARG A 273 8.54 11.14 -8.74
CA ARG A 273 7.44 11.91 -8.13
C ARG A 273 7.67 13.41 -8.30
N ARG A 274 8.88 13.90 -8.00
CA ARG A 274 9.23 15.30 -8.19
C ARG A 274 9.13 15.75 -9.64
N LEU A 275 9.56 14.93 -10.60
CA LEU A 275 9.42 15.22 -12.02
C LEU A 275 7.93 15.37 -12.40
N ARG A 276 7.08 14.44 -11.94
CA ARG A 276 5.63 14.53 -12.16
C ARG A 276 5.00 15.79 -11.55
N ASP A 277 5.41 16.19 -10.34
CA ASP A 277 4.95 17.43 -9.70
C ASP A 277 5.33 18.69 -10.52
N LEU A 278 6.39 18.59 -11.32
CA LEU A 278 6.88 19.65 -12.22
C LEU A 278 6.35 19.49 -13.65
N GLU A 279 5.37 18.61 -13.89
CA GLU A 279 4.83 18.28 -15.21
C GLU A 279 5.89 17.74 -16.20
N ARG A 280 6.94 17.10 -15.67
CA ARG A 280 8.03 16.45 -16.40
C ARG A 280 7.87 14.93 -16.39
N GLU A 281 8.58 14.23 -17.27
CA GLU A 281 8.44 12.78 -17.39
C GLU A 281 9.28 12.04 -16.34
N GLY A 282 8.62 11.45 -15.35
CA GLY A 282 9.20 10.46 -14.44
C GLY A 282 9.01 9.02 -14.93
N VAL A 283 9.57 8.05 -14.22
CA VAL A 283 9.29 6.62 -14.48
C VAL A 283 7.78 6.40 -14.33
N ASP A 284 7.13 5.90 -15.39
CA ASP A 284 5.67 5.72 -15.43
C ASP A 284 5.19 4.89 -14.23
N GLU A 285 4.10 5.31 -13.58
CA GLU A 285 3.58 4.69 -12.35
C GLU A 285 3.14 3.24 -12.54
N ARG A 286 2.97 2.79 -13.78
CA ARG A 286 2.71 1.38 -14.12
C ARG A 286 3.97 0.50 -13.98
N TRP A 287 5.16 1.07 -13.94
CA TRP A 287 6.39 0.32 -13.65
C TRP A 287 6.44 -0.08 -12.19
N ARG A 288 6.79 -1.35 -11.95
CA ARG A 288 7.16 -1.83 -10.62
C ARG A 288 8.66 -1.95 -10.55
N ILE A 289 9.29 -1.13 -9.70
CA ILE A 289 10.74 -1.15 -9.47
C ILE A 289 11.08 -2.25 -8.46
N LEU A 290 12.00 -3.13 -8.79
CA LEU A 290 12.35 -4.33 -8.03
C LEU A 290 13.86 -4.35 -7.78
N PRO A 291 14.34 -4.23 -6.53
CA PRO A 291 15.76 -4.32 -6.23
C PRO A 291 16.21 -5.79 -6.22
N ALA A 292 17.29 -6.11 -6.93
CA ALA A 292 17.82 -7.47 -7.04
C ALA A 292 18.75 -7.85 -5.88
N GLY A 293 19.16 -6.89 -5.04
CA GLY A 293 20.14 -7.12 -3.98
C GLY A 293 21.57 -7.31 -4.52
N GLY A 294 21.91 -6.56 -5.57
CA GLY A 294 23.21 -6.52 -6.24
C GLY A 294 23.21 -7.08 -7.66
N SER A 295 24.10 -6.57 -8.51
CA SER A 295 24.28 -6.99 -9.92
C SER A 295 24.47 -8.49 -10.12
N SER A 296 25.04 -9.22 -9.15
CA SER A 296 25.24 -10.67 -9.23
C SER A 296 23.94 -11.49 -9.22
N ASN A 297 22.87 -10.94 -8.64
CA ASN A 297 21.57 -11.60 -8.51
C ASN A 297 20.62 -11.29 -9.68
N VAL A 298 20.87 -10.20 -10.42
CA VAL A 298 20.07 -9.78 -11.58
C VAL A 298 19.88 -10.91 -12.62
N PRO A 299 20.93 -11.67 -13.04
CA PRO A 299 20.75 -12.78 -13.99
C PRO A 299 19.85 -13.90 -13.46
N ALA A 300 19.88 -14.17 -12.15
CA ALA A 300 19.04 -15.19 -11.54
C ALA A 300 17.56 -14.77 -11.56
N PHE A 301 17.28 -13.49 -11.26
CA PHE A 301 15.96 -12.90 -11.40
C PHE A 301 15.46 -12.95 -12.85
N VAL A 302 16.26 -12.51 -13.82
CA VAL A 302 15.88 -12.60 -15.24
C VAL A 302 15.61 -14.05 -15.65
N SER A 303 16.40 -15.00 -15.16
CA SER A 303 16.22 -16.43 -15.46
C SER A 303 14.94 -17.02 -14.87
N LEU A 304 14.57 -16.59 -13.67
CA LEU A 304 13.36 -17.06 -12.99
C LEU A 304 12.10 -16.41 -13.57
N LEU A 305 12.18 -15.13 -13.92
CA LEU A 305 11.02 -14.29 -14.20
C LEU A 305 10.78 -14.03 -15.70
N GLY A 306 11.85 -14.00 -16.50
CA GLY A 306 11.84 -13.42 -17.85
C GLY A 306 10.96 -14.13 -18.89
N ARG A 307 10.49 -15.35 -18.61
CA ARG A 307 9.52 -16.07 -19.46
C ARG A 307 8.06 -15.83 -19.10
N LYS A 308 7.80 -15.32 -17.91
CA LYS A 308 6.46 -15.20 -17.31
C LYS A 308 6.01 -13.75 -17.20
N VAL A 309 6.96 -12.82 -17.09
CA VAL A 309 6.72 -11.37 -17.07
C VAL A 309 7.54 -10.61 -18.08
N SER A 310 6.98 -9.48 -18.48
CA SER A 310 7.69 -8.40 -19.12
C SER A 310 8.59 -7.70 -18.10
N VAL A 311 9.90 -7.79 -18.35
CA VAL A 311 10.98 -7.27 -17.50
C VAL A 311 11.85 -6.35 -18.33
N THR A 312 12.15 -5.20 -17.76
CA THR A 312 13.21 -4.27 -18.17
C THR A 312 14.24 -4.24 -17.05
N VAL A 313 15.52 -4.22 -17.41
CA VAL A 313 16.62 -4.22 -16.45
C VAL A 313 17.37 -2.91 -16.58
N LEU A 314 17.51 -2.19 -15.48
CA LEU A 314 18.43 -1.06 -15.37
C LEU A 314 19.77 -1.59 -14.85
N LEU A 315 20.86 -1.31 -15.56
CA LEU A 315 22.20 -1.73 -15.16
C LEU A 315 23.15 -0.55 -15.07
N ASP A 316 24.03 -0.64 -14.07
CA ASP A 316 25.21 0.19 -14.00
C ASP A 316 26.20 -0.23 -15.09
N SER A 317 26.78 0.77 -15.73
CA SER A 317 27.69 0.56 -16.86
C SER A 317 29.10 0.37 -16.32
N GLY A 318 29.46 -0.88 -16.04
CA GLY A 318 30.76 -1.22 -15.47
C GLY A 318 30.77 -2.52 -14.66
N THR A 319 29.61 -3.14 -14.48
CA THR A 319 29.49 -4.38 -13.74
C THR A 319 30.05 -5.57 -14.53
N GLU A 320 30.85 -6.40 -13.86
CA GLU A 320 31.26 -7.74 -14.34
C GLU A 320 30.06 -8.68 -14.59
N GLY A 321 28.84 -8.23 -14.29
CA GLY A 321 27.56 -8.91 -14.48
C GLY A 321 26.85 -8.63 -15.80
N GLY A 322 27.16 -7.54 -16.52
CA GLY A 322 26.42 -7.13 -17.73
C GLY A 322 26.28 -8.24 -18.77
N GLY A 323 27.38 -8.93 -19.09
CA GLY A 323 27.35 -10.07 -20.04
C GLY A 323 26.54 -11.28 -19.54
N LYS A 324 26.44 -11.49 -18.21
CA LYS A 324 25.59 -12.55 -17.64
C LYS A 324 24.12 -12.17 -17.70
N VAL A 325 23.80 -10.89 -17.53
CA VAL A 325 22.43 -10.37 -17.69
C VAL A 325 22.01 -10.48 -19.16
N GLU A 326 22.85 -10.04 -20.10
CA GLU A 326 22.59 -10.23 -21.54
C GLU A 326 22.38 -11.69 -21.91
N ALA A 327 23.22 -12.60 -21.39
CA ALA A 327 23.06 -14.04 -21.60
C ALA A 327 21.74 -14.57 -21.03
N ALA A 328 21.33 -14.11 -19.84
CA ALA A 328 20.05 -14.48 -19.22
C ALA A 328 18.86 -13.93 -20.00
N MET A 329 18.92 -12.68 -20.49
CA MET A 329 17.89 -12.06 -21.32
C MET A 329 17.72 -12.83 -22.63
N ASN A 330 18.83 -13.14 -23.31
CA ASN A 330 18.85 -13.95 -24.53
C ASN A 330 18.27 -15.36 -24.30
N ALA A 331 18.66 -16.03 -23.20
CA ALA A 331 18.15 -17.37 -22.86
C ALA A 331 16.63 -17.39 -22.55
N ASN A 332 16.07 -16.25 -22.17
CA ASN A 332 14.63 -16.05 -21.91
C ASN A 332 13.88 -15.37 -23.06
N LYS A 333 14.56 -15.09 -24.19
CA LYS A 333 14.01 -14.42 -25.38
C LYS A 333 13.45 -13.03 -25.06
N ILE A 334 14.06 -12.32 -24.13
CA ILE A 334 13.74 -10.93 -23.84
C ILE A 334 14.59 -10.05 -24.76
N ASP A 335 13.96 -9.04 -25.36
CA ASP A 335 14.63 -8.09 -26.26
C ASP A 335 15.78 -7.35 -25.55
N SER A 336 16.90 -7.20 -26.23
CA SER A 336 18.02 -6.37 -25.79
C SER A 336 17.64 -4.91 -25.54
N GLU A 337 16.59 -4.39 -26.21
CA GLU A 337 16.07 -3.03 -25.96
C GLU A 337 15.51 -2.85 -24.55
N ARG A 338 15.23 -3.96 -23.84
CA ARG A 338 14.80 -3.96 -22.44
C ARG A 338 15.96 -3.92 -21.45
N ILE A 339 17.19 -3.76 -21.92
CA ILE A 339 18.36 -3.45 -21.10
C ILE A 339 18.61 -1.95 -21.22
N VAL A 340 18.37 -1.22 -20.13
CA VAL A 340 18.68 0.21 -20.04
C VAL A 340 19.97 0.36 -19.26
N LEU A 341 20.96 1.00 -19.86
CA LEU A 341 22.23 1.32 -19.20
C LEU A 341 22.18 2.75 -18.67
N VAL A 342 22.67 2.98 -17.45
CA VAL A 342 22.77 4.35 -16.90
C VAL A 342 23.67 5.23 -17.78
N SER A 343 24.77 4.69 -18.34
CA SER A 343 25.62 5.41 -19.31
C SER A 343 24.93 5.81 -20.60
N SER A 344 23.75 5.29 -20.91
CA SER A 344 23.05 5.71 -22.13
C SER A 344 22.51 7.14 -22.05
N VAL A 345 22.51 7.74 -20.86
CA VAL A 345 22.09 9.13 -20.58
C VAL A 345 23.30 10.07 -20.47
N LEU A 346 24.37 9.60 -19.85
CA LEU A 346 25.56 10.39 -19.58
C LEU A 346 26.61 9.96 -20.60
N GLU A 347 27.13 10.85 -21.44
CA GLU A 347 28.11 10.57 -22.53
C GLU A 347 29.49 10.02 -22.04
N GLN A 348 29.47 8.96 -21.25
CA GLN A 348 30.59 8.36 -20.55
C GLN A 348 30.53 6.84 -20.63
N LYS A 349 31.71 6.21 -20.62
CA LYS A 349 31.85 4.76 -20.83
C LYS A 349 31.31 3.95 -19.65
N HIS A 350 31.43 4.50 -18.44
CA HIS A 350 31.02 3.88 -17.19
C HIS A 350 30.32 4.91 -16.29
N ALA A 351 29.19 4.51 -15.74
CA ALA A 351 28.28 5.33 -14.94
C ALA A 351 27.39 4.41 -14.09
N ASP A 352 27.25 4.78 -12.82
CA ASP A 352 26.31 4.22 -11.86
C ASP A 352 25.14 5.20 -11.69
N ILE A 353 24.03 4.79 -11.05
CA ILE A 353 22.87 5.67 -10.88
C ILE A 353 23.20 7.00 -10.17
N GLU A 354 24.19 7.00 -9.28
CA GLU A 354 24.69 8.17 -8.58
C GLU A 354 25.29 9.22 -9.53
N ASP A 355 25.79 8.81 -10.69
CA ASP A 355 26.35 9.72 -11.70
C ASP A 355 25.28 10.56 -12.42
N LEU A 356 23.99 10.22 -12.28
CA LEU A 356 22.90 11.05 -12.79
C LEU A 356 22.75 12.35 -11.99
N PHE A 357 23.22 12.38 -10.75
CA PHE A 357 23.27 13.60 -9.96
C PHE A 357 24.37 14.52 -10.46
N SER A 358 24.10 15.83 -10.40
CA SER A 358 25.18 16.81 -10.42
C SER A 358 26.12 16.56 -9.23
N VAL A 359 27.41 16.85 -9.42
CA VAL A 359 28.44 16.60 -8.40
C VAL A 359 28.10 17.30 -7.08
N ASP A 360 27.59 18.54 -7.17
CA ASP A 360 27.21 19.31 -5.97
C ASP A 360 25.98 18.71 -5.27
N ASP A 361 24.98 18.23 -6.01
CA ASP A 361 23.79 17.60 -5.42
C ASP A 361 24.17 16.32 -4.67
N TYR A 362 24.94 15.44 -5.30
CA TYR A 362 25.34 14.19 -4.66
C TYR A 362 26.27 14.41 -3.46
N ILE A 363 27.21 15.36 -3.54
CA ILE A 363 28.05 15.75 -2.40
C ILE A 363 27.22 16.28 -1.24
N ALA A 364 26.14 17.02 -1.50
CA ALA A 364 25.26 17.51 -0.45
C ALA A 364 24.59 16.34 0.30
N LEU A 365 24.17 15.29 -0.42
CA LEU A 365 23.63 14.07 0.17
C LEU A 365 24.71 13.30 0.94
N TYR A 366 25.87 13.10 0.33
CA TYR A 366 27.01 12.42 0.96
C TYR A 366 27.45 13.11 2.26
N ASN A 367 27.60 14.44 2.24
CA ASN A 367 27.97 15.22 3.42
C ASN A 367 26.93 15.09 4.54
N ALA A 368 25.64 15.09 4.20
CA ALA A 368 24.57 14.90 5.16
C ALA A 368 24.56 13.47 5.74
N ALA A 369 24.78 12.46 4.90
CA ALA A 369 24.82 11.05 5.29
C ALA A 369 25.99 10.70 6.22
N PHE A 370 27.16 11.29 5.98
CA PHE A 370 28.41 10.92 6.66
C PHE A 370 28.97 12.02 7.59
N GLY A 371 28.25 13.13 7.77
CA GLY A 371 28.72 14.26 8.58
C GLY A 371 30.00 14.92 8.05
N LYS A 372 30.21 14.87 6.74
CA LYS A 372 31.41 15.40 6.05
C LYS A 372 31.18 16.84 5.56
N LYS A 373 32.24 17.47 5.05
CA LYS A 373 32.22 18.84 4.50
C LYS A 373 33.02 18.94 3.20
N LEU A 374 32.86 17.96 2.31
CA LEU A 374 33.47 17.95 0.99
C LEU A 374 32.79 18.98 0.08
N LYS A 375 33.54 19.51 -0.89
CA LYS A 375 33.04 20.34 -1.98
C LYS A 375 33.41 19.70 -3.32
N ALA A 376 32.70 20.04 -4.40
CA ALA A 376 32.98 19.48 -5.73
C ALA A 376 34.44 19.63 -6.17
N LYS A 377 35.08 20.76 -5.81
CA LYS A 377 36.50 21.03 -6.08
C LYS A 377 37.49 20.11 -5.34
N ASP A 378 37.04 19.43 -4.29
CA ASP A 378 37.86 18.52 -3.49
C ASP A 378 37.89 17.11 -4.10
N LEU A 379 36.99 16.82 -5.05
CA LEU A 379 36.99 15.59 -5.84
C LEU A 379 37.90 15.74 -7.06
N SER A 380 38.56 14.66 -7.48
CA SER A 380 39.35 14.65 -8.72
C SER A 380 38.48 15.02 -9.93
N ASN A 381 38.99 15.81 -10.88
CA ASN A 381 38.31 16.16 -12.14
C ASN A 381 38.39 15.04 -13.18
N HIS A 382 38.35 13.78 -12.74
CA HIS A 382 38.49 12.64 -13.64
C HIS A 382 37.12 12.23 -14.22
N HIS A 383 37.12 11.62 -15.40
CA HIS A 383 35.94 11.00 -16.05
C HIS A 383 35.54 9.68 -15.34
N GLU A 384 35.79 9.60 -14.04
CA GLU A 384 35.47 8.45 -13.20
C GLU A 384 34.13 8.69 -12.52
N ARG A 385 33.44 7.57 -12.25
CA ARG A 385 32.20 7.52 -11.48
C ARG A 385 32.34 8.26 -10.16
N ILE A 386 31.30 8.98 -9.75
CA ILE A 386 31.30 9.84 -8.56
C ILE A 386 31.65 9.07 -7.29
N LEU A 387 31.20 7.83 -7.19
CA LEU A 387 31.55 6.90 -6.12
C LEU A 387 33.06 6.66 -6.06
N LYS A 388 33.71 6.41 -7.20
CA LYS A 388 35.17 6.22 -7.27
C LYS A 388 35.94 7.47 -6.86
N ARG A 389 35.44 8.64 -7.27
CA ARG A 389 36.02 9.94 -6.89
C ARG A 389 35.93 10.16 -5.38
N LEU A 390 34.83 9.76 -4.75
CA LEU A 390 34.63 9.81 -3.30
C LEU A 390 35.50 8.80 -2.56
N GLU A 391 35.61 7.56 -3.04
CA GLU A 391 36.50 6.55 -2.48
C GLU A 391 37.96 7.03 -2.41
N ASN A 392 38.43 7.66 -3.50
CA ASN A 392 39.77 8.23 -3.60
C ASN A 392 39.97 9.44 -2.65
N SER A 393 38.90 10.06 -2.15
CA SER A 393 38.94 11.25 -1.29
C SER A 393 39.08 10.96 0.20
N GLY A 394 38.93 9.70 0.65
CA GLY A 394 39.28 9.35 2.03
C GLY A 394 38.60 8.13 2.66
N GLU A 395 37.58 7.52 2.04
CA GLU A 395 36.94 6.30 2.56
C GLU A 395 36.76 5.26 1.44
N PRO A 396 37.60 4.21 1.37
CA PRO A 396 37.64 3.27 0.24
C PRO A 396 36.36 2.47 0.02
N LYS A 397 35.46 2.43 1.01
CA LYS A 397 34.15 1.77 0.97
C LYS A 397 33.21 2.48 1.94
N PHE A 398 32.14 3.03 1.42
CA PHE A 398 31.03 3.56 2.22
C PHE A 398 29.72 2.95 1.73
N ASP A 399 28.70 2.99 2.57
CA ASP A 399 27.39 2.44 2.22
C ASP A 399 26.63 3.40 1.27
N HIS A 400 26.40 2.96 0.04
CA HIS A 400 25.73 3.74 -1.00
C HIS A 400 24.24 3.97 -0.70
N TRP A 401 23.64 3.19 0.22
CA TRP A 401 22.27 3.40 0.68
C TRP A 401 22.11 4.70 1.46
N ARG A 402 23.11 5.11 2.26
CA ARG A 402 22.98 6.26 3.18
C ARG A 402 22.66 7.60 2.49
N PRO A 403 23.27 7.96 1.35
CA PRO A 403 22.85 9.13 0.58
C PRO A 403 21.38 9.07 0.11
N ALA A 404 20.89 7.89 -0.29
CA ALA A 404 19.49 7.69 -0.65
C ALA A 404 18.55 7.81 0.56
N GLU A 405 18.97 7.28 1.70
CA GLU A 405 18.25 7.41 2.97
C GLU A 405 18.06 8.88 3.38
N VAL A 406 19.06 9.74 3.17
CA VAL A 406 18.94 11.19 3.44
C VAL A 406 17.80 11.81 2.63
N LEU A 407 17.65 11.44 1.35
CA LEU A 407 16.54 11.92 0.53
C LEU A 407 15.19 11.38 1.02
N LEU A 408 15.14 10.10 1.42
CA LEU A 408 13.93 9.48 1.96
C LEU A 408 13.46 10.13 3.27
N ARG A 409 14.40 10.43 4.18
CA ARG A 409 14.10 11.04 5.49
C ARG A 409 13.73 12.53 5.38
N ASP A 410 14.16 13.20 4.31
CA ASP A 410 13.92 14.64 4.09
C ASP A 410 13.56 14.92 2.61
N PRO A 411 12.30 14.64 2.20
CA PRO A 411 11.86 14.81 0.81
C PRO A 411 11.98 16.24 0.28
N ALA A 412 12.01 17.25 1.17
CA ALA A 412 12.24 18.65 0.78
C ALA A 412 13.63 18.89 0.18
N ARG A 413 14.57 17.93 0.32
CA ARG A 413 15.85 17.96 -0.39
C ARG A 413 15.72 17.63 -1.87
N VAL A 414 14.72 16.83 -2.25
CA VAL A 414 14.42 16.53 -3.66
C VAL A 414 14.03 17.82 -4.38
N GLU A 415 13.32 18.74 -3.71
CA GLU A 415 12.96 20.05 -4.25
C GLU A 415 14.16 20.96 -4.53
N LYS A 416 15.32 20.70 -3.90
CA LYS A 416 16.55 21.48 -4.03
C LYS A 416 17.52 20.92 -5.07
N LEU A 417 17.20 19.76 -5.67
CA LEU A 417 18.04 19.17 -6.70
C LEU A 417 18.12 20.11 -7.91
N SER A 418 19.30 20.19 -8.51
CA SER A 418 19.52 21.02 -9.69
C SER A 418 18.72 20.53 -10.91
N ASP A 419 18.43 21.45 -11.82
CA ASP A 419 17.76 21.14 -13.09
C ASP A 419 18.55 20.12 -13.93
N ALA A 420 19.89 20.11 -13.81
CA ALA A 420 20.75 19.14 -14.47
C ALA A 420 20.50 17.71 -13.94
N THR A 421 20.43 17.53 -12.61
CA THR A 421 20.06 16.24 -12.00
C THR A 421 18.68 15.80 -12.49
N LEU A 422 17.68 16.68 -12.40
CA LEU A 422 16.32 16.35 -12.83
C LEU A 422 16.27 15.98 -14.32
N ALA A 423 17.01 16.67 -15.19
CA ALA A 423 17.08 16.37 -16.62
C ALA A 423 17.72 14.99 -16.91
N ASN A 424 18.77 14.62 -16.17
CA ASN A 424 19.39 13.30 -16.30
C ASN A 424 18.42 12.18 -15.90
N PHE A 425 17.71 12.34 -14.77
CA PHE A 425 16.71 11.36 -14.32
C PHE A 425 15.50 11.28 -15.26
N GLU A 426 15.04 12.41 -15.81
CA GLU A 426 13.99 12.44 -16.83
C GLU A 426 14.40 11.71 -18.12
N ALA A 427 15.63 11.95 -18.60
CA ALA A 427 16.16 11.25 -19.76
C ALA A 427 16.29 9.73 -19.53
N LEU A 428 16.63 9.31 -18.31
CA LEU A 428 16.62 7.90 -17.94
C LEU A 428 15.20 7.33 -17.92
N ALA A 429 14.25 8.06 -17.32
CA ALA A 429 12.85 7.67 -17.24
C ALA A 429 12.24 7.49 -18.63
N GLN A 430 12.49 8.40 -19.57
CA GLN A 430 12.05 8.30 -20.96
C GLN A 430 12.54 7.01 -21.63
N LYS A 431 13.82 6.66 -21.43
CA LYS A 431 14.39 5.40 -21.97
C LYS A 431 13.73 4.18 -21.34
N ILE A 432 13.53 4.18 -20.02
CA ILE A 432 12.82 3.11 -19.31
C ILE A 432 11.41 2.95 -19.87
N ASN A 433 10.64 4.04 -19.94
CA ASN A 433 9.26 4.05 -20.44
C ASN A 433 9.15 3.54 -21.88
N ALA A 434 10.12 3.90 -22.74
CA ALA A 434 10.18 3.46 -24.13
C ALA A 434 10.35 1.94 -24.29
N THR A 435 10.93 1.24 -23.30
CA THR A 435 11.10 -0.23 -23.37
C THR A 435 9.78 -1.01 -23.30
N HIS A 436 8.66 -0.30 -23.06
CA HIS A 436 7.32 -0.88 -22.99
C HIS A 436 6.27 -0.06 -23.75
N ALA A 437 6.69 0.60 -24.83
CA ALA A 437 5.79 1.31 -25.75
C ALA A 437 4.85 0.37 -26.51
#